data_AF-A0A917EPW2-F1
#
_entry.id   AF-A0A917EPW2-F1
#
_cell.length_a   1.000
_cell.length_b   1.000
_cell.length_c   1.000
_cell.angle_alpha   90.00
_cell.angle_beta   90.00
_cell.angle_gamma   90.00
#
_symmetry.space_group_name_H-M   'P 1'
#
loop_
_entity.id
_entity.type
_entity.pdbx_description
1 polymer ?
#
loop_
_entity_poly.entity_id
_entity_poly.type
_entity_poly.pdbx_seq_one_letter_code
_entity_poly.pdbx_strand_id
1 'polypeptide(L)'
;MTPDPRVSAALLALSALTLTACSSSDPAAAETAEAPYAAVSTEEAAAAAEAGEGMGAAPEGEPAASSAEGDAAEAGEIEEAPAALSEEEILGLLLDEEEMPLEVLEFAETTGTEYFHERMGVNQGVYTEGFGESECAAAMDAVNVDLIGDDPLEGVIREIGYADGSMALWMLSYDRQADSAQVWEDLLGACESTVLENETETAEFASFSHGAFGGMSMQMDFEDGSAVEGWFATVDYGENLVMISAINVDQSVFEQLVEAQSAKLPAV
;
A
#
# COMPACT_ATOMS: atom_id res chain seq x y z
N MET A 1 15.09 22.92 -33.97
CA MET A 1 15.08 21.64 -33.25
C MET A 1 14.05 21.79 -32.16
N THR A 2 12.87 21.24 -32.38
CA THR A 2 11.78 21.15 -31.41
C THR A 2 12.03 19.93 -30.54
N PRO A 3 12.05 20.02 -29.20
CA PRO A 3 11.95 18.85 -28.35
C PRO A 3 10.48 18.47 -28.15
N ASP A 4 10.22 17.16 -28.21
CA ASP A 4 8.94 16.51 -27.92
C ASP A 4 8.58 16.64 -26.43
N PRO A 5 7.30 16.88 -26.07
CA PRO A 5 6.82 16.74 -24.69
C PRO A 5 6.04 15.43 -24.54
N ARG A 6 6.69 14.41 -23.96
CA ARG A 6 6.01 13.28 -23.33
C ARG A 6 6.82 12.86 -22.11
N VAL A 7 6.44 13.39 -20.95
CA VAL A 7 6.88 12.90 -19.63
C VAL A 7 5.59 12.43 -18.95
N SER A 8 5.52 11.13 -18.68
CA SER A 8 4.41 10.46 -18.00
C SER A 8 4.75 10.40 -16.52
N ALA A 9 3.98 11.07 -15.68
CA ALA A 9 4.06 10.96 -14.23
C ALA A 9 3.29 9.70 -13.78
N ALA A 10 4.01 8.74 -13.21
CA ALA A 10 3.43 7.58 -12.55
C ALA A 10 3.13 7.94 -11.09
N LEU A 11 1.94 8.49 -10.86
CA LEU A 11 1.37 8.70 -9.53
C LEU A 11 0.84 7.36 -9.01
N LEU A 12 1.21 6.99 -7.78
CA LEU A 12 0.51 5.97 -7.02
C LEU A 12 -0.90 6.49 -6.67
N ALA A 13 -1.84 6.20 -7.55
CA ALA A 13 -3.23 5.85 -7.27
C ALA A 13 -3.82 5.36 -8.60
N LEU A 14 -3.99 4.04 -8.69
CA LEU A 14 -4.72 3.39 -9.77
C LEU A 14 -6.08 4.08 -9.96
N SER A 15 -6.29 4.63 -11.14
CA SER A 15 -7.52 5.35 -11.50
C SER A 15 -8.22 4.60 -12.63
N ALA A 16 -9.38 4.03 -12.35
CA ALA A 16 -10.37 3.54 -13.31
C ALA A 16 -11.62 4.44 -13.19
N LEU A 17 -12.33 4.92 -14.21
CA LEU A 17 -12.39 4.66 -15.64
C LEU A 17 -13.29 5.74 -16.32
N THR A 18 -12.93 6.13 -17.54
CA THR A 18 -13.83 6.49 -18.67
C THR A 18 -15.04 7.40 -18.44
N LEU A 19 -14.91 8.64 -18.91
CA LEU A 19 -16.04 9.44 -19.41
C LEU A 19 -16.24 9.24 -20.92
N THR A 20 -17.53 9.18 -21.30
CA THR A 20 -18.15 9.29 -22.65
C THR A 20 -18.27 7.99 -23.46
N ALA A 21 -19.40 7.64 -24.07
CA ALA A 21 -20.74 8.20 -24.16
C ALA A 21 -21.64 7.16 -24.85
N CYS A 22 -22.93 7.11 -24.52
CA CYS A 22 -23.94 6.51 -25.38
C CYS A 22 -24.97 7.56 -25.78
N SER A 23 -24.77 8.17 -26.95
CA SER A 23 -25.88 8.49 -27.85
C SER A 23 -25.42 8.45 -29.31
N SER A 24 -25.73 7.31 -29.93
CA SER A 24 -26.01 7.07 -31.36
C SER A 24 -25.00 7.49 -32.43
N SER A 25 -24.36 6.51 -33.07
CA SER A 25 -24.68 6.02 -34.44
C SER A 25 -23.54 5.17 -35.04
N ASP A 26 -23.77 3.85 -35.11
CA ASP A 26 -23.38 2.81 -36.10
C ASP A 26 -22.23 3.03 -37.16
N PRO A 27 -21.64 1.95 -37.73
CA PRO A 27 -20.36 1.38 -37.32
C PRO A 27 -19.35 1.26 -38.49
N ALA A 28 -18.05 1.41 -38.25
CA ALA A 28 -17.04 0.92 -39.18
C ALA A 28 -15.65 0.82 -38.53
N ALA A 29 -15.06 -0.37 -38.65
CA ALA A 29 -13.64 -0.68 -38.51
C ALA A 29 -13.03 -0.42 -37.12
N ALA A 30 -13.07 -1.44 -36.26
CA ALA A 30 -12.13 -1.58 -35.16
C ALA A 30 -10.73 -1.87 -35.74
N GLU A 31 -9.99 -0.81 -36.05
CA GLU A 31 -8.54 -0.85 -35.94
C GLU A 31 -8.22 -0.80 -34.44
N THR A 32 -7.45 -1.78 -33.99
CA THR A 32 -6.82 -1.83 -32.66
C THR A 32 -6.03 -0.55 -32.46
N ALA A 33 -6.64 0.41 -31.76
CA ALA A 33 -5.97 1.58 -31.23
C ALA A 33 -5.28 1.16 -29.92
N GLU A 34 -3.96 1.06 -29.99
CA GLU A 34 -3.07 0.95 -28.84
C GLU A 34 -3.44 2.01 -27.80
N ALA A 35 -3.74 1.53 -26.59
CA ALA A 35 -3.88 2.38 -25.42
C ALA A 35 -2.54 3.04 -25.12
N PRO A 36 -2.49 4.36 -24.89
CA PRO A 36 -1.29 4.96 -24.33
C PRO A 36 -1.15 4.43 -22.90
N TYR A 37 -0.11 3.63 -22.68
CA TYR A 37 0.29 3.00 -21.41
C TYR A 37 -0.52 1.77 -20.99
N ALA A 38 -0.74 0.88 -21.94
CA ALA A 38 -0.68 -0.56 -21.67
C ALA A 38 0.28 -1.20 -22.68
N ALA A 39 1.18 -2.05 -22.18
CA ALA A 39 2.20 -2.82 -22.92
C ALA A 39 3.48 -2.08 -23.33
N VAL A 40 4.56 -2.33 -22.57
CA VAL A 40 5.84 -2.72 -23.19
C VAL A 40 6.15 -4.13 -22.71
N SER A 41 5.72 -5.11 -23.51
CA SER A 41 6.19 -6.49 -23.41
C SER A 41 7.13 -6.72 -24.60
N THR A 42 8.42 -6.96 -24.30
CA THR A 42 9.33 -7.74 -25.15
C THR A 42 10.35 -8.43 -24.25
N GLU A 43 10.21 -9.75 -24.19
CA GLU A 43 11.21 -10.83 -24.25
C GLU A 43 12.65 -10.61 -23.72
N GLU A 44 13.18 -11.69 -23.11
CA GLU A 44 14.53 -11.90 -22.53
C GLU A 44 14.73 -11.25 -21.14
N ALA A 45 14.84 -12.00 -20.03
CA ALA A 45 15.87 -13.02 -19.83
C ALA A 45 15.41 -14.15 -18.89
N ALA A 46 15.57 -15.37 -19.38
CA ALA A 46 15.69 -16.56 -18.57
C ALA A 46 17.11 -16.66 -17.99
N ALA A 47 17.19 -17.30 -16.81
CA ALA A 47 18.32 -18.05 -16.24
C ALA A 47 19.42 -17.29 -15.46
N ALA A 48 19.49 -17.59 -14.15
CA ALA A 48 20.67 -18.14 -13.44
C ALA A 48 20.22 -18.55 -12.01
N ALA A 49 20.03 -19.84 -11.70
CA ALA A 49 21.02 -20.87 -11.35
C ALA A 49 21.61 -20.74 -9.92
N GLU A 50 21.11 -21.61 -9.03
CA GLU A 50 21.81 -22.53 -8.12
C GLU A 50 23.18 -22.13 -7.52
N ALA A 51 23.32 -22.16 -6.19
CA ALA A 51 24.24 -23.05 -5.46
C ALA A 51 24.42 -22.63 -3.99
N GLY A 52 24.37 -23.59 -3.05
CA GLY A 52 24.98 -23.39 -1.73
C GLY A 52 24.52 -24.29 -0.59
N GLU A 53 24.81 -25.59 -0.66
CA GLU A 53 24.77 -26.51 0.49
C GLU A 53 25.70 -26.05 1.63
N GLY A 54 25.24 -26.14 2.89
CA GLY A 54 26.05 -25.84 4.08
C GLY A 54 25.50 -26.50 5.34
N MET A 55 25.77 -27.80 5.50
CA MET A 55 25.39 -28.65 6.63
C MET A 55 26.16 -28.31 7.92
N GLY A 56 25.49 -28.26 9.08
CA GLY A 56 26.12 -28.14 10.40
C GLY A 56 25.20 -28.61 11.54
N ALA A 57 25.49 -29.80 12.07
CA ALA A 57 24.71 -30.51 13.08
C ALA A 57 24.89 -30.00 14.52
N ALA A 58 23.90 -30.34 15.35
CA ALA A 58 23.69 -30.05 16.78
C ALA A 58 24.82 -30.47 17.75
N PRO A 59 24.70 -30.11 19.04
CA PRO A 59 24.18 -31.12 19.97
C PRO A 59 23.24 -30.61 21.08
N GLU A 60 22.43 -31.57 21.54
CA GLU A 60 21.51 -31.55 22.68
C GLU A 60 22.20 -31.33 24.03
N GLY A 61 21.47 -30.76 24.99
CA GLY A 61 21.89 -30.63 26.38
C GLY A 61 20.79 -30.12 27.31
N GLU A 62 19.81 -30.97 27.61
CA GLU A 62 19.05 -30.92 28.87
C GLU A 62 19.85 -31.66 29.97
N PRO A 63 19.70 -31.38 31.29
CA PRO A 63 18.39 -31.50 31.96
C PRO A 63 18.10 -30.65 33.22
N ALA A 64 16.84 -30.78 33.65
CA ALA A 64 16.34 -30.89 35.03
C ALA A 64 15.90 -29.62 35.80
N ALA A 65 14.57 -29.47 35.83
CA ALA A 65 13.69 -29.38 37.01
C ALA A 65 13.94 -28.31 38.10
N SER A 66 12.94 -27.44 38.29
CA SER A 66 12.45 -27.11 39.62
C SER A 66 10.98 -26.68 39.57
N SER A 67 10.16 -27.37 40.36
CA SER A 67 8.79 -27.03 40.71
C SER A 67 8.72 -25.72 41.48
N ALA A 68 7.71 -24.90 41.18
CA ALA A 68 7.15 -23.92 42.11
C ALA A 68 5.65 -23.81 41.84
N GLU A 69 4.87 -24.34 42.78
CA GLU A 69 3.45 -24.08 42.93
C GLU A 69 3.23 -22.61 43.33
N GLY A 70 2.16 -22.00 42.84
CA GLY A 70 1.60 -20.77 43.39
C GLY A 70 1.51 -19.63 42.38
N ASP A 71 0.38 -19.51 41.69
CA ASP A 71 -0.69 -18.57 42.03
C ASP A 71 -1.67 -18.57 40.86
N ALA A 72 -2.94 -18.87 41.16
CA ALA A 72 -4.02 -18.75 40.20
C ALA A 72 -4.34 -17.26 40.05
N ALA A 73 -3.54 -16.57 39.24
CA ALA A 73 -3.96 -15.32 38.64
C ALA A 73 -5.04 -15.67 37.62
N GLU A 74 -6.24 -15.10 37.78
CA GLU A 74 -7.24 -15.01 36.71
C GLU A 74 -6.51 -14.56 35.44
N ALA A 75 -6.33 -15.49 34.51
CA ALA A 75 -6.03 -15.14 33.14
C ALA A 75 -7.24 -14.36 32.66
N GLY A 76 -7.15 -13.03 32.69
CA GLY A 76 -7.95 -12.21 31.80
C GLY A 76 -7.81 -12.83 30.42
N GLU A 77 -8.92 -13.03 29.73
CA GLU A 77 -8.92 -13.43 28.32
C GLU A 77 -7.88 -12.56 27.63
N ILE A 78 -6.76 -13.17 27.24
CA ILE A 78 -5.87 -12.55 26.28
C ILE A 78 -6.75 -12.50 25.04
N GLU A 79 -7.23 -11.31 24.67
CA GLU A 79 -7.90 -11.12 23.39
C GLU A 79 -6.92 -11.65 22.34
N GLU A 80 -7.24 -12.82 21.80
CA GLU A 80 -6.42 -13.42 20.75
C GLU A 80 -6.44 -12.45 19.59
N ALA A 81 -5.25 -12.16 19.07
CA ALA A 81 -5.13 -11.35 17.88
C ALA A 81 -6.04 -11.94 16.79
N PRO A 82 -6.79 -11.10 16.06
CA PRO A 82 -7.73 -11.56 15.05
C PRO A 82 -7.05 -12.50 14.05
N ALA A 83 -7.66 -13.68 13.86
CA ALA A 83 -7.23 -14.61 12.82
C ALA A 83 -7.53 -14.06 11.42
N ALA A 84 -7.05 -14.75 10.40
CA ALA A 84 -7.35 -14.47 9.00
C ALA A 84 -8.85 -14.29 8.77
N LEU A 85 -9.22 -13.16 8.19
CA LEU A 85 -10.62 -12.82 7.89
C LEU A 85 -11.00 -13.31 6.49
N SER A 86 -12.28 -13.64 6.34
CA SER A 86 -12.88 -13.85 5.02
C SER A 86 -13.18 -12.53 4.31
N GLU A 87 -13.32 -12.56 2.99
CA GLU A 87 -13.70 -11.38 2.18
C GLU A 87 -14.95 -10.65 2.73
N GLU A 88 -15.99 -11.39 3.15
CA GLU A 88 -17.22 -10.81 3.72
C GLU A 88 -16.96 -10.07 5.05
N GLU A 89 -16.06 -10.59 5.89
CA GLU A 89 -15.67 -9.93 7.14
C GLU A 89 -14.85 -8.67 6.85
N ILE A 90 -13.90 -8.74 5.90
CA ILE A 90 -13.11 -7.57 5.47
C ILE A 90 -14.04 -6.44 4.98
N LEU A 91 -15.01 -6.77 4.11
CA LEU A 91 -15.99 -5.81 3.59
C LEU A 91 -16.76 -5.10 4.70
N GLY A 92 -17.09 -5.82 5.78
CA GLY A 92 -17.75 -5.28 6.95
C GLY A 92 -16.88 -4.35 7.79
N LEU A 93 -15.55 -4.53 7.76
CA LEU A 93 -14.60 -3.75 8.55
C LEU A 93 -14.06 -2.51 7.83
N LEU A 94 -13.94 -2.51 6.50
CA LEU A 94 -13.54 -1.32 5.75
C LEU A 94 -14.66 -0.28 5.73
N LEU A 95 -14.32 1.02 5.79
CA LEU A 95 -15.28 2.12 5.59
C LEU A 95 -15.96 2.03 4.22
N ASP A 96 -17.29 2.13 4.21
CA ASP A 96 -18.12 2.21 3.01
C ASP A 96 -18.34 3.67 2.59
N GLU A 97 -18.90 3.89 1.39
CA GLU A 97 -19.16 5.22 0.81
C GLU A 97 -19.92 6.16 1.79
N GLU A 98 -20.96 5.64 2.45
CA GLU A 98 -21.79 6.41 3.38
C GLU A 98 -21.09 6.78 4.70
N GLU A 99 -19.97 6.12 5.02
CA GLU A 99 -19.22 6.29 6.25
C GLU A 99 -18.05 7.29 6.10
N MET A 100 -17.78 7.72 4.86
CA MET A 100 -16.66 8.61 4.57
C MET A 100 -16.90 10.04 5.11
N PRO A 101 -15.94 10.64 5.82
CA PRO A 101 -16.02 12.03 6.31
C PRO A 101 -15.79 13.08 5.21
N LEU A 102 -15.97 12.72 3.94
CA LEU A 102 -15.75 13.55 2.75
C LEU A 102 -16.83 13.30 1.70
N GLU A 103 -16.98 14.23 0.76
CA GLU A 103 -17.91 14.06 -0.36
C GLU A 103 -17.30 13.12 -1.40
N VAL A 104 -17.85 11.90 -1.48
CA VAL A 104 -17.44 10.89 -2.47
C VAL A 104 -18.04 11.24 -3.83
N LEU A 105 -17.18 11.27 -4.85
CA LEU A 105 -17.57 11.49 -6.25
C LEU A 105 -17.47 10.20 -7.08
N GLU A 106 -16.49 9.35 -6.76
CA GLU A 106 -16.25 8.06 -7.40
C GLU A 106 -15.97 7.02 -6.33
N PHE A 107 -16.50 5.82 -6.50
CA PHE A 107 -16.30 4.70 -5.60
C PHE A 107 -16.20 3.41 -6.42
N ALA A 108 -15.11 2.68 -6.24
CA ALA A 108 -14.90 1.37 -6.83
C ALA A 108 -14.44 0.39 -5.75
N GLU A 109 -14.97 -0.83 -5.81
CA GLU A 109 -14.60 -1.92 -4.92
C GLU A 109 -14.07 -3.08 -5.76
N THR A 110 -12.93 -3.61 -5.37
CA THR A 110 -12.34 -4.81 -5.96
C THR A 110 -12.01 -5.80 -4.85
N THR A 111 -12.34 -7.06 -5.05
CA THR A 111 -12.04 -8.15 -4.13
C THR A 111 -11.12 -9.17 -4.79
N GLY A 112 -10.55 -10.06 -3.96
CA GLY A 112 -9.53 -11.02 -4.38
C GLY A 112 -8.12 -10.45 -4.32
N THR A 113 -7.14 -11.34 -4.45
CA THR A 113 -5.71 -11.00 -4.27
C THR A 113 -5.02 -10.65 -5.58
N GLU A 114 -5.64 -10.95 -6.72
CA GLU A 114 -5.08 -10.70 -8.05
C GLU A 114 -4.78 -9.22 -8.28
N TYR A 115 -5.66 -8.34 -7.81
CA TYR A 115 -5.45 -6.89 -7.93
C TYR A 115 -4.15 -6.44 -7.27
N PHE A 116 -3.90 -6.93 -6.05
CA PHE A 116 -2.73 -6.56 -5.27
C PHE A 116 -1.46 -7.01 -5.97
N HIS A 117 -1.38 -8.26 -6.43
CA HIS A 117 -0.18 -8.74 -7.12
C HIS A 117 0.04 -8.14 -8.51
N GLU A 118 -1.03 -7.92 -9.27
CA GLU A 118 -0.90 -7.46 -10.66
C GLU A 118 -0.69 -5.95 -10.76
N ARG A 119 -1.14 -5.18 -9.75
CA ARG A 119 -1.19 -3.72 -9.86
C ARG A 119 -0.48 -2.95 -8.76
N MET A 120 -0.49 -3.44 -7.53
CA MET A 120 0.12 -2.72 -6.40
C MET A 120 1.49 -3.29 -6.01
N GLY A 121 1.62 -4.61 -5.96
CA GLY A 121 2.82 -5.36 -5.59
C GLY A 121 3.81 -5.51 -6.75
N VAL A 122 3.79 -4.58 -7.70
CA VAL A 122 4.75 -4.53 -8.80
C VAL A 122 5.73 -3.40 -8.51
N ASN A 123 7.01 -3.74 -8.37
CA ASN A 123 8.06 -2.74 -8.34
C ASN A 123 8.21 -2.14 -9.74
N GLN A 124 7.82 -0.88 -9.89
CA GLN A 124 7.82 -0.15 -11.16
C GLN A 124 9.07 0.72 -11.36
N GLY A 125 9.96 0.83 -10.37
CA GLY A 125 11.17 1.64 -10.45
C GLY A 125 10.92 3.14 -10.63
N VAL A 126 9.72 3.65 -10.34
CA VAL A 126 9.29 5.02 -10.62
C VAL A 126 10.18 6.05 -9.95
N TYR A 127 10.50 5.86 -8.67
CA TYR A 127 11.30 6.81 -7.90
C TYR A 127 12.76 6.73 -8.30
N THR A 128 13.29 5.52 -8.54
CA THR A 128 14.66 5.34 -9.02
C THR A 128 14.86 5.93 -10.42
N GLU A 129 13.88 5.78 -11.32
CA GLU A 129 13.91 6.37 -12.65
C GLU A 129 13.75 7.90 -12.61
N GLY A 130 12.89 8.42 -11.72
CA GLY A 130 12.58 9.84 -11.62
C GLY A 130 13.61 10.69 -10.86
N PHE A 131 14.16 10.17 -9.76
CA PHE A 131 15.06 10.90 -8.85
C PHE A 131 16.50 10.36 -8.85
N GLY A 132 16.74 9.25 -9.54
CA GLY A 132 18.04 8.56 -9.60
C GLY A 132 18.22 7.51 -8.51
N GLU A 133 19.29 6.72 -8.66
CA GLU A 133 19.63 5.62 -7.74
C GLU A 133 20.02 6.16 -6.34
N SER A 134 19.16 5.91 -5.36
CA SER A 134 19.39 6.20 -3.94
C SER A 134 18.68 5.18 -3.06
N GLU A 135 19.09 5.08 -1.78
CA GLU A 135 18.42 4.19 -0.82
C GLU A 135 16.95 4.56 -0.62
N CYS A 136 16.63 5.85 -0.52
CA CYS A 136 15.24 6.30 -0.40
C CYS A 136 14.41 6.00 -1.66
N ALA A 137 14.94 6.28 -2.86
CA ALA A 137 14.22 5.99 -4.10
C ALA A 137 13.93 4.48 -4.25
N ALA A 138 14.92 3.62 -3.95
CA ALA A 138 14.74 2.18 -3.98
C ALA A 138 13.73 1.68 -2.93
N ALA A 139 13.73 2.26 -1.72
CA ALA A 139 12.77 1.93 -0.67
C ALA A 139 11.34 2.34 -1.06
N MET A 140 11.17 3.53 -1.65
CA MET A 140 9.88 3.99 -2.19
C MET A 140 9.36 3.09 -3.31
N ASP A 141 10.24 2.57 -4.18
CA ASP A 141 9.86 1.63 -5.24
C ASP A 141 9.46 0.24 -4.70
N ALA A 142 9.95 -0.14 -3.52
CA ALA A 142 9.71 -1.44 -2.91
C ALA A 142 8.52 -1.44 -1.94
N VAL A 143 8.15 -0.30 -1.34
CA VAL A 143 7.20 -0.24 -0.20
C VAL A 143 5.89 -0.98 -0.44
N ASN A 144 5.27 -0.87 -1.62
CA ASN A 144 4.00 -1.57 -1.87
C ASN A 144 4.19 -3.09 -1.97
N VAL A 145 5.31 -3.53 -2.54
CA VAL A 145 5.66 -4.95 -2.60
C VAL A 145 5.88 -5.49 -1.19
N ASP A 146 6.59 -4.73 -0.36
CA ASP A 146 6.92 -5.12 1.00
C ASP A 146 5.67 -5.12 1.92
N LEU A 147 4.78 -4.14 1.76
CA LEU A 147 3.51 -4.08 2.50
C LEU A 147 2.55 -5.20 2.11
N ILE A 148 2.43 -5.51 0.81
CA ILE A 148 1.58 -6.62 0.36
C ILE A 148 2.18 -7.95 0.78
N GLY A 149 3.50 -8.08 0.68
CA GLY A 149 4.24 -9.29 1.01
C GLY A 149 3.82 -10.50 0.18
N ASP A 150 4.19 -11.68 0.68
CA ASP A 150 3.96 -12.94 -0.04
C ASP A 150 2.60 -13.57 0.32
N ASP A 151 1.88 -14.04 -0.70
CA ASP A 151 0.72 -14.93 -0.59
C ASP A 151 -0.39 -14.49 0.40
N PRO A 152 -0.99 -13.29 0.26
CA PRO A 152 -2.25 -12.99 0.94
C PRO A 152 -3.31 -14.05 0.60
N LEU A 153 -4.13 -14.39 1.59
CA LEU A 153 -5.23 -15.35 1.45
C LEU A 153 -6.45 -14.69 0.82
N GLU A 154 -6.78 -13.49 1.30
CA GLU A 154 -7.95 -12.71 0.90
C GLU A 154 -7.55 -11.23 0.82
N GLY A 155 -8.28 -10.45 0.01
CA GLY A 155 -8.01 -9.04 -0.16
C GLY A 155 -9.22 -8.25 -0.65
N VAL A 156 -9.36 -7.03 -0.16
CA VAL A 156 -10.36 -6.07 -0.61
C VAL A 156 -9.70 -4.70 -0.70
N ILE A 157 -9.96 -3.99 -1.79
CA ILE A 157 -9.60 -2.58 -1.97
C ILE A 157 -10.83 -1.77 -2.39
N ARG A 158 -10.95 -0.59 -1.79
CA ARG A 158 -11.89 0.47 -2.16
C ARG A 158 -11.10 1.66 -2.65
N GLU A 159 -11.38 2.10 -3.86
CA GLU A 159 -10.80 3.28 -4.49
C GLU A 159 -11.87 4.37 -4.50
N ILE A 160 -11.55 5.52 -3.91
CA ILE A 160 -12.49 6.62 -3.69
C ILE A 160 -11.93 7.89 -4.31
N GLY A 161 -12.67 8.50 -5.22
CA GLY A 161 -12.37 9.79 -5.82
C GLY A 161 -13.18 10.92 -5.18
N TYR A 162 -12.54 12.07 -4.96
CA TYR A 162 -13.17 13.29 -4.47
C TYR A 162 -12.64 14.52 -5.24
N ALA A 163 -13.19 15.70 -4.96
CA ALA A 163 -13.05 16.88 -5.82
C ALA A 163 -11.61 17.20 -6.27
N ASP A 164 -10.66 17.10 -5.34
CA ASP A 164 -9.26 17.51 -5.57
C ASP A 164 -8.25 16.37 -5.37
N GLY A 165 -8.71 15.12 -5.19
CA GLY A 165 -7.83 14.00 -4.86
C GLY A 165 -8.50 12.63 -4.89
N SER A 166 -7.78 11.65 -4.38
CA SER A 166 -8.23 10.26 -4.32
C SER A 166 -7.68 9.58 -3.08
N MET A 167 -8.35 8.52 -2.66
CA MET A 167 -7.87 7.64 -1.61
C MET A 167 -8.08 6.18 -1.99
N ALA A 168 -7.28 5.32 -1.39
CA ALA A 168 -7.49 3.89 -1.38
C ALA A 168 -7.55 3.40 0.07
N LEU A 169 -8.49 2.51 0.32
CA LEU A 169 -8.63 1.81 1.58
C LEU A 169 -8.66 0.33 1.28
N TRP A 170 -7.73 -0.42 1.86
CA TRP A 170 -7.65 -1.84 1.62
C TRP A 170 -7.29 -2.62 2.86
N MET A 171 -7.63 -3.90 2.84
CA MET A 171 -7.22 -4.86 3.85
C MET A 171 -6.84 -6.19 3.19
N LEU A 172 -5.80 -6.80 3.72
CA LEU A 172 -5.28 -8.11 3.32
C LEU A 172 -5.29 -9.04 4.54
N SER A 173 -5.62 -10.31 4.31
CA SER A 173 -5.57 -11.36 5.32
C SER A 173 -4.51 -12.39 4.98
N TYR A 174 -3.83 -12.90 5.99
CA TYR A 174 -2.70 -13.83 5.85
C TYR A 174 -2.86 -15.04 6.76
N ASP A 175 -2.03 -16.06 6.56
CA ASP A 175 -1.87 -17.20 7.50
C ASP A 175 -0.80 -16.94 8.58
N ARG A 176 -0.36 -15.69 8.71
CA ARG A 176 0.70 -15.21 9.59
C ARG A 176 0.37 -13.80 10.07
N GLN A 177 1.05 -13.34 11.11
CA GLN A 177 0.92 -11.95 11.54
C GLN A 177 1.42 -11.00 10.45
N ALA A 178 0.66 -9.93 10.24
CA ALA A 178 1.13 -8.78 9.47
C ALA A 178 2.22 -8.05 10.26
N ASP A 179 3.19 -7.46 9.55
CA ASP A 179 4.29 -6.69 10.14
C ASP A 179 4.57 -5.45 9.26
N SER A 180 3.61 -4.53 9.24
CA SER A 180 3.79 -3.27 8.52
C SER A 180 4.70 -2.29 9.27
N ALA A 181 4.86 -2.47 10.59
CA ALA A 181 5.73 -1.64 11.40
C ALA A 181 7.19 -1.71 10.94
N GLN A 182 7.71 -2.90 10.65
CA GLN A 182 9.07 -3.07 10.14
C GLN A 182 9.25 -2.41 8.76
N VAL A 183 8.26 -2.54 7.87
CA VAL A 183 8.29 -1.92 6.53
C VAL A 183 8.38 -0.40 6.62
N TRP A 184 7.59 0.22 7.51
CA TRP A 184 7.68 1.67 7.73
C TRP A 184 8.98 2.10 8.39
N GLU A 185 9.52 1.32 9.34
CA GLU A 185 10.81 1.61 9.96
C GLU A 185 11.93 1.64 8.92
N ASP A 186 11.96 0.65 8.02
CA ASP A 186 12.96 0.56 6.97
C ASP A 186 12.83 1.71 5.96
N LEU A 187 11.60 2.04 5.54
CA LEU A 187 11.36 3.14 4.62
C LEU A 187 11.72 4.50 5.21
N LEU A 188 11.24 4.79 6.42
CA LEU A 188 11.51 6.08 7.09
C LEU A 188 13.00 6.21 7.44
N GLY A 189 13.67 5.10 7.79
CA GLY A 189 15.12 5.05 7.97
C GLY A 189 15.89 5.49 6.71
N ALA A 190 15.39 5.16 5.52
CA ALA A 190 15.98 5.59 4.25
C ALA A 190 15.58 7.04 3.86
N CYS A 191 14.34 7.44 4.14
CA CYS A 191 13.73 8.63 3.53
C CYS A 191 13.56 9.86 4.42
N GLU A 192 13.32 9.75 5.74
CA GLU A 192 12.89 10.91 6.57
C GLU A 192 13.91 12.06 6.62
N SER A 193 15.19 11.74 6.49
CA SER A 193 16.28 12.74 6.48
C SER A 193 16.81 13.09 5.08
N THR A 194 16.13 12.57 4.05
CA THR A 194 16.54 12.67 2.65
C THR A 194 15.46 13.40 1.87
N VAL A 195 15.89 14.31 1.00
CA VAL A 195 15.01 14.91 0.00
C VAL A 195 15.36 14.28 -1.34
N LEU A 196 14.36 13.74 -2.03
CA LEU A 196 14.54 13.33 -3.42
C LEU A 196 14.33 14.56 -4.29
N GLU A 197 15.29 14.88 -5.15
CA GLU A 197 15.24 16.08 -5.99
C GLU A 197 15.76 15.75 -7.39
N ASN A 198 15.02 16.17 -8.42
CA ASN A 198 15.47 16.18 -9.80
C ASN A 198 15.38 17.62 -10.38
N GLU A 199 15.48 17.77 -11.70
CA GLU A 199 15.45 19.11 -12.32
C GLU A 199 14.10 19.83 -12.15
N THR A 200 13.01 19.10 -11.96
CA THR A 200 11.63 19.62 -12.03
C THR A 200 10.82 19.40 -10.76
N GLU A 201 11.26 18.52 -9.87
CA GLU A 201 10.47 17.98 -8.77
C GLU A 201 11.32 17.77 -7.52
N THR A 202 10.71 18.00 -6.36
CA THR A 202 11.27 17.71 -5.04
C THR A 202 10.25 16.91 -4.25
N ALA A 203 10.66 15.81 -3.60
CA ALA A 203 9.83 15.03 -2.71
C ALA A 203 10.45 14.95 -1.31
N GLU A 204 9.65 15.32 -0.31
CA GLU A 204 9.96 15.26 1.12
C GLU A 204 9.04 14.26 1.82
N PHE A 205 9.57 13.62 2.86
CA PHE A 205 8.88 12.55 3.58
C PHE A 205 8.94 12.78 5.08
N ALA A 206 7.85 12.47 5.78
CA ALA A 206 7.80 12.53 7.23
C ALA A 206 7.05 11.35 7.81
N SER A 207 7.39 10.96 9.04
CA SER A 207 6.62 9.93 9.76
C SER A 207 5.20 10.42 10.03
N PHE A 208 4.23 9.52 9.92
CA PHE A 208 2.86 9.74 10.35
C PHE A 208 2.48 8.72 11.44
N SER A 209 1.73 9.16 12.44
CA SER A 209 1.14 8.27 13.45
C SER A 209 -0.15 8.86 13.98
N HIS A 210 -1.22 8.07 14.00
CA HIS A 210 -2.49 8.46 14.62
C HIS A 210 -3.23 7.25 15.18
N GLY A 211 -3.50 7.25 16.48
CA GLY A 211 -4.05 6.08 17.16
C GLY A 211 -3.11 4.87 17.06
N ALA A 212 -3.63 3.74 16.58
CA ALA A 212 -2.84 2.53 16.31
C ALA A 212 -2.20 2.51 14.92
N PHE A 213 -2.53 3.48 14.06
CA PHE A 213 -2.01 3.54 12.70
C PHE A 213 -0.64 4.23 12.67
N GLY A 214 0.29 3.64 11.93
CA GLY A 214 1.61 4.20 11.63
C GLY A 214 1.85 4.24 10.12
N GLY A 215 2.68 5.18 9.67
CA GLY A 215 3.07 5.25 8.27
C GLY A 215 3.85 6.52 7.96
N MET A 216 3.55 7.14 6.81
CA MET A 216 4.28 8.31 6.32
C MET A 216 3.37 9.33 5.66
N SER A 217 3.85 10.56 5.60
CA SER A 217 3.40 11.56 4.64
C SER A 217 4.46 11.82 3.59
N MET A 218 4.02 12.31 2.44
CA MET A 218 4.84 12.72 1.32
C MET A 218 4.35 14.08 0.83
N GLN A 219 5.25 15.03 0.63
CA GLN A 219 4.98 16.26 -0.09
C GLN A 219 5.85 16.29 -1.34
N MET A 220 5.23 16.49 -2.50
CA MET A 220 5.92 16.63 -3.78
C MET A 220 5.65 18.01 -4.36
N ASP A 221 6.71 18.80 -4.50
CA ASP A 221 6.68 20.14 -5.09
C ASP A 221 7.21 20.11 -6.52
N PHE A 222 6.55 20.82 -7.43
CA PHE A 222 6.91 20.90 -8.85
C PHE A 222 7.46 22.29 -9.21
N GLU A 223 8.30 22.37 -10.24
CA GLU A 223 8.88 23.64 -10.73
C GLU A 223 7.81 24.68 -11.09
N ASP A 224 6.64 24.24 -11.56
CA ASP A 224 5.53 25.12 -11.93
C ASP A 224 4.79 25.73 -10.72
N GLY A 225 5.21 25.36 -9.50
CA GLY A 225 4.64 25.81 -8.24
C GLY A 225 3.39 25.06 -7.79
N SER A 226 3.01 23.98 -8.48
CA SER A 226 2.04 23.03 -7.96
C SER A 226 2.67 22.11 -6.92
N ALA A 227 1.83 21.50 -6.09
CA ALA A 227 2.24 20.53 -5.09
C ALA A 227 1.20 19.42 -4.95
N VAL A 228 1.67 18.22 -4.61
CA VAL A 228 0.85 17.06 -4.26
C VAL A 228 1.22 16.63 -2.85
N GLU A 229 0.22 16.44 -2.00
CA GLU A 229 0.41 15.91 -0.65
C GLU A 229 -0.18 14.49 -0.59
N GLY A 230 0.54 13.56 0.02
CA GLY A 230 0.10 12.18 0.20
C GLY A 230 0.24 11.75 1.66
N TRP A 231 -0.73 10.97 2.12
CA TRP A 231 -0.74 10.39 3.45
C TRP A 231 -0.98 8.88 3.34
N PHE A 232 -0.20 8.10 4.09
CA PHE A 232 -0.21 6.65 4.03
C PHE A 232 -0.11 6.12 5.45
N ALA A 233 -1.01 5.23 5.84
CA ALA A 233 -1.00 4.66 7.17
C ALA A 233 -1.54 3.23 7.16
N THR A 234 -0.91 2.37 7.95
CA THR A 234 -1.37 1.01 8.17
C THR A 234 -1.59 0.71 9.64
N VAL A 235 -2.34 -0.35 9.91
CA VAL A 235 -2.37 -1.02 11.21
C VAL A 235 -2.37 -2.53 11.01
N ASP A 236 -1.58 -3.22 11.82
CA ASP A 236 -1.59 -4.68 11.90
C ASP A 236 -2.71 -5.12 12.85
N TYR A 237 -3.70 -5.82 12.31
CA TYR A 237 -4.87 -6.34 13.01
C TYR A 237 -4.81 -7.87 13.09
N GLY A 238 -3.84 -8.36 13.87
CA GLY A 238 -3.52 -9.78 13.99
C GLY A 238 -2.93 -10.35 12.70
N GLU A 239 -3.61 -11.31 12.09
CA GLU A 239 -3.24 -11.90 10.79
C GLU A 239 -3.71 -11.05 9.59
N ASN A 240 -4.09 -9.79 9.84
CA ASN A 240 -4.66 -8.89 8.83
C ASN A 240 -3.91 -7.57 8.80
N LEU A 241 -3.73 -7.00 7.62
CA LEU A 241 -3.16 -5.66 7.41
C LEU A 241 -4.25 -4.74 6.90
N VAL A 242 -4.41 -3.56 7.50
CA VAL A 242 -5.28 -2.50 6.98
C VAL A 242 -4.41 -1.35 6.52
N MET A 243 -4.72 -0.75 5.37
CA MET A 243 -4.07 0.46 4.89
C MET A 243 -5.08 1.50 4.43
N ILE A 244 -4.79 2.76 4.76
CA ILE A 244 -5.43 3.94 4.21
C ILE A 244 -4.34 4.75 3.53
N SER A 245 -4.56 5.11 2.26
CA SER A 245 -3.73 6.07 1.54
C SER A 245 -4.60 7.15 0.93
N ALA A 246 -4.21 8.41 1.03
CA ALA A 246 -4.98 9.53 0.48
C ALA A 246 -4.07 10.61 -0.10
N ILE A 247 -4.49 11.19 -1.22
CA ILE A 247 -3.76 12.22 -1.97
C ILE A 247 -4.57 13.51 -1.97
N ASN A 248 -3.90 14.65 -1.79
CA ASN A 248 -4.48 15.99 -1.72
C ASN A 248 -5.61 16.10 -0.69
N VAL A 249 -5.30 15.64 0.53
CA VAL A 249 -6.17 15.80 1.68
C VAL A 249 -5.38 16.41 2.83
N ASP A 250 -5.98 17.37 3.54
CA ASP A 250 -5.33 17.96 4.71
C ASP A 250 -5.13 16.89 5.79
N GLN A 251 -4.03 16.98 6.55
CA GLN A 251 -3.73 16.08 7.67
C GLN A 251 -4.93 15.85 8.60
N SER A 252 -5.65 16.91 8.98
CA SER A 252 -6.77 16.80 9.92
C SER A 252 -7.95 16.00 9.37
N VAL A 253 -8.13 15.95 8.04
CA VAL A 253 -9.15 15.12 7.38
C VAL A 253 -8.64 13.69 7.26
N PHE A 254 -7.35 13.48 6.98
CA PHE A 254 -6.75 12.15 7.02
C PHE A 254 -6.83 11.51 8.41
N GLU A 255 -6.56 12.25 9.48
CA GLU A 255 -6.72 11.79 10.86
C GLU A 255 -8.17 11.39 11.17
N GLN A 256 -9.16 12.12 10.64
CA GLN A 256 -10.58 11.76 10.76
C GLN A 256 -10.91 10.46 10.01
N LEU A 257 -10.33 10.23 8.82
CA LEU A 257 -10.46 8.97 8.09
C LEU A 257 -9.88 7.81 8.90
N VAL A 258 -8.68 8.00 9.47
CA VAL A 258 -8.03 7.00 10.33
C VAL A 258 -8.88 6.70 11.57
N GLU A 259 -9.45 7.73 12.22
CA GLU A 259 -10.35 7.54 13.37
C GLU A 259 -11.61 6.77 12.98
N ALA A 260 -12.23 7.12 11.86
CA ALA A 260 -13.43 6.45 11.37
C ALA A 260 -13.14 4.97 11.05
N GLN A 261 -12.01 4.67 10.39
CA GLN A 261 -11.61 3.30 10.11
C GLN A 261 -11.26 2.53 11.37
N SER A 262 -10.53 3.16 12.31
CA SER A 262 -10.18 2.55 13.59
C SER A 262 -11.43 2.21 14.41
N ALA A 263 -12.51 2.98 14.30
CA ALA A 263 -13.76 2.69 15.00
C ALA A 263 -14.49 1.44 14.46
N LYS A 264 -14.16 0.99 13.24
CA LYS A 264 -14.70 -0.25 12.67
C LYS A 264 -13.92 -1.49 13.09
N LEU A 265 -12.66 -1.34 13.49
CA LEU A 265 -11.85 -2.42 13.99
C LEU A 265 -12.23 -2.70 15.46
N PRO A 266 -12.74 -3.90 15.79
CA PRO A 266 -12.94 -4.28 17.18
C PRO A 266 -11.66 -4.10 18.00
N ALA A 267 -11.78 -3.78 19.28
CA ALA A 267 -10.62 -3.66 20.15
C ALA A 267 -9.78 -4.95 20.14
N VAL A 268 -8.46 -4.79 20.24
CA VAL A 268 -7.47 -5.86 20.42
C VAL A 268 -6.66 -5.56 21.67
#